data_AF-K1RP75-F1
#
_entry.id   AF-K1RP75-F1
#
_cell.length_a   1.000
_cell.length_b   1.000
_cell.length_c   1.000
_cell.angle_alpha   90.00
_cell.angle_beta   90.00
_cell.angle_gamma   90.00
#
_symmetry.space_group_name_H-M   'P 1'
#
loop_
_entity.id
_entity.type
_entity.pdbx_description
1 polymer ?
#
loop_
_entity_poly.entity_id
_entity_poly.type
_entity_poly.pdbx_seq_one_letter_code
_entity_poly.pdbx_strand_id
1 'polypeptide(L)'
;MKEMGLELSSEQLYNPGGKALANAVVSFGGFCSGVVVSPDGLVFTNHHCGYDAIQQHSSVEHDYLRDGFVADSLSKELPNPDLFVSFLIRTEDVTERVLQAIP
;
A
#
# COMPACT_ATOMS: atom_id res chain seq x y z
N MET A 1 -4.30 21.14 12.00
CA MET A 1 -3.12 20.69 11.21
C MET A 1 -2.25 21.86 10.77
N LYS A 2 -2.81 22.89 10.12
CA LYS A 2 -2.07 24.11 9.75
C LYS A 2 -1.38 24.79 10.93
N GLU A 3 -2.09 24.96 12.04
CA GLU A 3 -1.55 25.52 13.29
C GLU A 3 -0.40 24.69 13.89
N MET A 4 -0.26 23.42 13.51
CA MET A 4 0.84 22.53 13.93
C MET A 4 1.99 22.48 12.91
N GLY A 5 1.98 23.35 11.88
CA GLY A 5 3.06 23.48 10.91
C GLY A 5 2.87 22.70 9.60
N LEU A 6 1.70 22.10 9.34
CA LEU A 6 1.48 21.44 8.05
C LEU A 6 1.39 22.48 6.91
N GLU A 7 2.28 22.39 5.93
CA GLU A 7 2.31 23.32 4.80
C GLU A 7 1.39 22.90 3.64
N LEU A 8 1.04 21.61 3.54
CA LEU A 8 0.14 21.09 2.48
C LEU A 8 -1.29 21.58 2.63
N SER A 9 -1.94 21.90 1.50
CA SER A 9 -3.38 22.15 1.42
C SER A 9 -4.19 20.86 1.58
N SER A 10 -5.49 20.99 1.85
CA SER A 10 -6.41 19.85 1.89
C SER A 10 -6.47 19.12 0.55
N GLU A 11 -6.51 19.83 -0.59
CA GLU A 11 -6.57 19.17 -1.90
C GLU A 11 -5.27 18.41 -2.23
N GLN A 12 -4.11 18.88 -1.75
CA GLN A 12 -2.85 18.15 -1.90
C GLN A 12 -2.83 16.84 -1.09
N LEU A 13 -3.57 16.77 0.02
CA LEU A 13 -3.69 15.56 0.81
C LEU A 13 -4.74 14.61 0.23
N TYR A 14 -5.92 15.12 -0.09
CA TYR A 14 -7.04 14.35 -0.62
C TYR A 14 -7.86 15.19 -1.61
N ASN A 15 -8.04 14.66 -2.83
CA ASN A 15 -8.84 15.28 -3.87
C ASN A 15 -9.63 14.20 -4.63
N PRO A 16 -10.95 14.07 -4.43
CA PRO A 16 -11.77 13.08 -5.14
C PRO A 16 -11.78 13.25 -6.67
N GLY A 17 -11.53 14.47 -7.16
CA GLY A 17 -11.58 14.82 -8.57
C GLY A 17 -10.22 15.01 -9.23
N GLY A 18 -9.12 14.72 -8.53
CA GLY A 18 -7.78 15.04 -9.02
C GLY A 18 -6.67 14.28 -8.30
N LYS A 19 -5.43 14.69 -8.60
CA LYS A 19 -4.24 14.10 -7.98
C LYS A 19 -4.04 14.65 -6.57
N ALA A 20 -3.76 13.76 -5.63
CA ALA A 20 -3.44 14.06 -4.25
C ALA A 20 -2.52 12.98 -3.67
N LEU A 21 -1.94 13.25 -2.50
CA LEU A 21 -1.07 12.32 -1.79
C LEU A 21 -1.77 10.98 -1.51
N ALA A 22 -3.08 11.00 -1.23
CA ALA A 22 -3.87 9.80 -1.02
C ALA A 22 -3.83 8.80 -2.18
N ASN A 23 -3.58 9.24 -3.43
CA ASN A 23 -3.50 8.33 -4.58
C ASN A 23 -2.23 7.46 -4.58
N ALA A 24 -1.20 7.83 -3.82
CA ALA A 24 0.02 7.03 -3.65
C ALA A 24 -0.05 6.08 -2.45
N VAL A 25 -1.04 6.24 -1.57
CA VAL A 25 -1.22 5.39 -0.39
C VAL A 25 -2.04 4.17 -0.79
N VAL A 26 -1.59 3.00 -0.36
CA VAL A 26 -2.21 1.72 -0.72
C VAL A 26 -2.53 0.87 0.50
N SER A 27 -3.58 0.06 0.40
CA SER A 27 -3.77 -1.09 1.27
C SER A 27 -2.92 -2.24 0.74
N PHE A 28 -2.02 -2.76 1.59
CA PHE A 28 -1.09 -3.83 1.27
C PHE A 28 -1.58 -5.13 1.92
N GLY A 29 -1.93 -6.12 1.09
CA GLY A 29 -2.45 -7.42 1.53
C GLY A 29 -3.79 -7.38 2.28
N GLY A 30 -4.45 -6.22 2.37
CA GLY A 30 -5.69 -6.03 3.14
C GLY A 30 -5.51 -5.86 4.65
N PHE A 31 -4.27 -5.92 5.16
CA PHE A 31 -3.97 -5.83 6.60
C PHE A 31 -2.93 -4.76 6.95
N CYS A 32 -2.14 -4.31 5.98
CA CYS A 32 -1.13 -3.26 6.16
C CYS A 32 -1.36 -2.08 5.23
N SER A 33 -0.56 -1.04 5.43
CA SER A 33 -0.44 0.11 4.51
C SER A 33 0.85 0.01 3.71
N GLY A 34 0.88 0.67 2.55
CA GLY A 34 2.09 0.92 1.78
C GLY A 34 2.02 2.27 1.07
N VAL A 35 3.12 2.64 0.43
CA VAL A 35 3.21 3.86 -0.38
C VAL A 35 3.95 3.59 -1.68
N VAL A 36 3.38 4.03 -2.80
CA VAL A 36 4.06 4.03 -4.11
C VAL A 36 5.08 5.16 -4.15
N VAL A 37 6.32 4.85 -4.48
CA VAL A 37 7.45 5.80 -4.42
C VAL A 37 8.16 6.01 -5.76
N SER A 38 7.74 5.32 -6.82
CA SER A 38 8.31 5.48 -8.16
C SER A 38 7.22 5.42 -9.25
N PRO A 39 7.46 5.99 -10.45
CA PRO A 39 6.51 5.90 -11.56
C PRO A 39 6.30 4.48 -12.08
N ASP A 40 7.24 3.56 -11.81
CA ASP A 40 7.18 2.16 -12.24
C ASP A 40 6.48 1.25 -11.21
N GLY A 41 5.93 1.82 -10.13
CA GLY A 41 5.10 1.08 -9.17
C GLY A 41 5.83 0.49 -7.96
N LEU A 42 7.08 0.88 -7.70
CA LEU A 42 7.78 0.48 -6.45
C LEU A 42 6.96 0.88 -5.21
N VAL A 43 6.68 -0.09 -4.33
CA VAL A 43 5.91 0.11 -3.09
C VAL A 43 6.81 -0.09 -1.87
N PHE A 44 6.79 0.86 -0.94
CA PHE A 44 7.38 0.70 0.39
C PHE A 44 6.32 0.30 1.43
N THR A 45 6.68 -0.65 2.29
CA THR A 45 5.92 -1.06 3.48
C THR A 45 6.89 -1.48 4.57
N ASN A 46 6.39 -1.91 5.73
CA ASN A 46 7.23 -2.39 6.81
C ASN A 46 7.69 -3.84 6.58
N HIS A 47 8.84 -4.18 7.17
CA HIS A 47 9.37 -5.55 7.15
C HIS A 47 8.35 -6.58 7.65
N HIS A 48 7.66 -6.29 8.76
CA HIS A 48 6.66 -7.21 9.31
C HIS A 48 5.43 -7.38 8.41
N CYS A 49 5.12 -6.40 7.55
CA CYS A 49 4.03 -6.51 6.58
C CYS A 49 4.40 -7.42 5.40
N GLY A 50 5.68 -7.47 5.03
CA GLY A 50 6.22 -8.38 4.00
C GLY A 50 6.72 -9.71 4.55
N TYR A 51 6.62 -9.95 5.86
CA TYR A 51 7.28 -11.07 6.53
C TYR A 51 6.85 -12.43 5.99
N ASP A 52 5.55 -12.62 5.78
CA ASP A 52 5.01 -13.89 5.27
C ASP A 52 5.53 -14.17 3.85
N ALA A 53 5.65 -13.14 3.00
CA ALA A 53 6.23 -13.27 1.67
C ALA A 53 7.72 -13.63 1.75
N ILE A 54 8.49 -12.95 2.61
CA ILE A 54 9.92 -13.24 2.82
C ILE A 54 10.10 -14.68 3.34
N GLN A 55 9.25 -15.11 4.26
CA GLN A 55 9.26 -16.44 4.85
C GLN A 55 8.96 -17.53 3.82
N GLN A 56 7.98 -17.31 2.93
CA GLN A 56 7.62 -18.26 1.87
C GLN A 56 8.75 -18.47 0.84
N HIS A 57 9.57 -17.45 0.62
CA HIS A 57 10.73 -17.54 -0.27
C HIS A 57 12.01 -18.02 0.43
N SER A 58 12.02 -18.10 1.76
CA SER A 58 13.20 -18.51 2.53
C SER A 58 13.33 -20.04 2.60
N SER A 59 14.56 -20.54 2.49
CA SER A 59 14.93 -21.93 2.76
C SER A 59 16.16 -21.99 3.67
N VAL A 60 16.60 -23.20 4.04
CA VAL A 60 17.88 -23.37 4.77
C VAL A 60 19.07 -22.95 3.92
N GLU A 61 19.02 -23.19 2.60
CA GLU A 61 20.08 -22.73 1.68
C GLU A 61 20.00 -21.23 1.37
N HIS A 62 18.78 -20.66 1.33
CA HIS A 62 18.54 -19.25 1.00
C HIS A 62 17.69 -18.61 2.10
N ASP A 63 18.32 -18.21 3.21
CA ASP A 63 17.62 -17.66 4.38
C ASP A 63 17.44 -16.14 4.24
N TYR A 64 16.39 -15.71 3.52
CA TYR A 64 16.10 -14.29 3.32
C TYR A 64 15.63 -13.59 4.60
N LEU A 65 15.13 -14.34 5.60
CA LEU A 65 14.79 -13.78 6.91
C LEU A 65 16.03 -13.36 7.69
N ARG A 66 17.13 -14.12 7.58
CA ARG A 66 18.40 -13.81 8.24
C ARG A 66 19.26 -12.85 7.43
N ASP A 67 19.42 -13.13 6.13
CA ASP A 67 20.44 -12.50 5.29
C ASP A 67 19.88 -11.33 4.46
N GLY A 68 18.55 -11.18 4.41
CA GLY A 68 17.86 -10.20 3.57
C GLY A 68 17.81 -10.63 2.10
N PHE A 69 17.11 -9.83 1.30
CA PHE A 69 16.95 -10.07 -0.13
C PHE A 69 17.03 -8.75 -0.91
N VAL A 70 17.78 -8.74 -2.01
CA VAL A 70 17.88 -7.60 -2.94
C VAL A 70 17.90 -8.15 -4.36
N ALA A 71 16.96 -7.72 -5.19
CA ALA A 71 16.94 -8.00 -6.62
C ALA A 71 17.71 -6.90 -7.37
N ASP A 72 18.63 -7.27 -8.25
CA ASP A 72 19.42 -6.34 -9.09
C ASP A 72 18.77 -6.03 -10.46
N SER A 73 17.60 -6.63 -10.72
CA SER A 73 16.86 -6.52 -11.97
C SER A 73 15.40 -6.94 -11.77
N LEU A 74 14.49 -6.41 -12.58
CA LEU A 74 13.05 -6.73 -12.53
C LEU A 74 12.79 -8.24 -12.66
N SER A 75 13.59 -8.95 -13.47
CA SER A 75 13.47 -10.41 -13.64
C SER A 75 13.81 -11.22 -12.39
N LYS A 76 14.49 -10.62 -11.41
CA LYS A 76 14.82 -11.27 -10.14
C LYS A 76 13.86 -10.90 -9.02
N GLU A 77 12.89 -10.01 -9.24
CA GLU A 77 11.83 -9.75 -8.26
C GLU A 77 10.96 -11.00 -8.10
N LEU A 78 10.73 -11.41 -6.85
CA LEU A 78 10.05 -12.66 -6.54
C LEU A 78 8.52 -12.48 -6.57
N PRO A 79 7.78 -13.27 -7.39
CA PRO A 79 6.32 -13.19 -7.43
C PRO A 79 5.70 -13.76 -6.15
N ASN A 80 4.58 -13.17 -5.71
CA ASN A 80 3.83 -13.57 -4.51
C ASN A 80 2.35 -13.78 -4.88
N PRO A 81 1.91 -15.02 -5.18
CA PRO A 81 0.61 -15.31 -5.80
C PRO A 81 -0.64 -14.81 -5.06
N ASP A 82 -0.56 -14.64 -3.74
CA ASP A 82 -1.68 -14.23 -2.89
C ASP A 82 -1.54 -12.81 -2.31
N LEU A 83 -0.41 -12.14 -2.59
CA LEU A 83 -0.17 -10.79 -2.12
C LEU A 83 -0.70 -9.79 -3.14
N PHE A 84 -1.59 -8.91 -2.70
CA PHE A 84 -2.20 -7.87 -3.53
C PHE A 84 -2.03 -6.48 -2.92
N VAL A 85 -2.24 -5.48 -3.76
CA VAL A 85 -2.23 -4.07 -3.39
C VAL A 85 -3.50 -3.41 -3.93
N SER A 86 -4.18 -2.64 -3.08
CA SER A 86 -5.44 -1.98 -3.42
C SER A 86 -5.33 -0.46 -3.28
N PHE A 87 -5.86 0.26 -4.27
CA PHE A 87 -5.90 1.72 -4.29
C PHE A 87 -7.30 2.25 -3.96
N LEU A 88 -7.37 3.32 -3.17
CA LEU A 88 -8.60 4.05 -2.96
C LEU A 88 -8.90 4.91 -4.19
N ILE A 89 -9.89 4.49 -4.99
CA ILE A 89 -10.31 5.22 -6.20
C ILE A 89 -11.32 6.32 -5.88
N ARG A 90 -12.28 6.07 -4.99
CA ARG A 90 -13.34 7.01 -4.64
C ARG A 90 -13.89 6.74 -3.25
N THR A 91 -14.24 7.80 -2.53
CA THR A 91 -15.16 7.73 -1.38
C THR A 91 -16.51 8.32 -1.76
N GLU A 92 -17.58 7.74 -1.24
CA GLU A 92 -18.95 8.19 -1.46
C GLU A 92 -19.72 8.00 -0.16
N ASP A 93 -20.51 9.01 0.23
CA ASP A 93 -21.44 8.86 1.33
C ASP A 93 -22.66 8.06 0.84
N VAL A 94 -22.87 6.90 1.44
CA VAL A 94 -23.92 5.95 1.08
C VAL A 94 -24.88 5.71 2.24
N THR A 95 -24.85 6.58 3.26
CA THR A 95 -25.58 6.42 4.52
C THR A 95 -27.08 6.26 4.27
N GLU A 96 -27.69 7.18 3.50
CA GLU A 96 -29.12 7.12 3.19
C GLU A 96 -29.49 5.85 2.41
N ARG A 97 -28.66 5.46 1.43
CA ARG A 97 -28.87 4.27 0.61
C ARG A 97 -28.85 2.99 1.45
N VAL A 98 -27.98 2.92 2.45
CA VAL A 98 -27.89 1.77 3.36
C VAL A 98 -29.05 1.78 4.35
N LEU A 99 -29.38 2.92 4.96
CA LEU A 99 -30.46 3.02 5.96
C LEU A 99 -31.83 2.65 5.37
N GLN A 100 -32.09 2.99 4.10
CA GLN A 100 -33.33 2.60 3.41
C GLN A 100 -33.45 1.08 3.17
N ALA A 101 -32.33 0.34 3.22
CA ALA A 101 -32.30 -1.10 2.98
C ALA A 101 -32.40 -1.93 4.28
N ILE A 102 -32.40 -1.29 5.46
CA ILE A 102 -32.51 -1.95 6.76
C ILE A 102 -34.00 -1.93 7.19
N PRO A 103 -34.61 -3.10 7.53
CA PRO A 103 -36.01 -3.19 7.96
C PRO A 103 -36.36 -2.40 9.23
#